data_AF-A0A927M906-F1
#
_entry.id   AF-A0A927M906-F1
#
_cell.length_a   1.000
_cell.length_b   1.000
_cell.length_c   1.000
_cell.angle_alpha   90.00
_cell.angle_beta   90.00
_cell.angle_gamma   90.00
#
_symmetry.space_group_name_H-M   'P 1'
#
loop_
_entity.id
_entity.type
_entity.pdbx_description
1 polymer ?
#
loop_
_entity_poly.entity_id
_entity_poly.type
_entity_poly.pdbx_seq_one_letter_code
_entity_poly.pdbx_strand_id
1 'polypeptide(L)' 'MAIRNSSAVDHAAVRPDWTCSCGDQRWPCPDARMLLLRTTDPCRLSTRAGDWMREAARDLSDVTPAELFERFLSWTRDCG' A
#
# COMPACT_ATOMS: atom_id res chain seq x y z
N MET A 1 9.75 0.62 -23.42
CA MET A 1 9.46 2.04 -23.15
C MET A 1 8.61 2.11 -21.88
N ALA A 2 9.20 2.39 -20.72
CA ALA A 2 8.46 2.63 -19.50
C ALA A 2 8.13 4.11 -19.43
N ILE A 3 6.87 4.48 -19.64
CA ILE A 3 6.40 5.85 -19.51
C ILE A 3 6.45 6.18 -18.01
N ARG A 4 7.52 6.84 -17.57
CA ARG A 4 7.60 7.47 -16.25
C ARG A 4 6.66 8.68 -16.25
N ASN A 5 5.41 8.47 -15.85
CA ASN A 5 4.48 9.57 -15.69
C ASN A 5 4.93 10.42 -14.49
N SER A 6 5.39 11.62 -14.77
CA SER A 6 5.81 12.62 -13.79
C SER A 6 4.69 13.65 -13.65
N SER A 7 4.36 14.04 -12.41
CA SER A 7 3.54 15.21 -11.97
C SER A 7 2.18 14.92 -11.29
N ALA A 8 2.24 14.16 -10.19
CA ALA A 8 1.53 14.40 -8.94
C ALA A 8 2.45 13.79 -7.86
N VAL A 9 2.39 14.19 -6.59
CA VAL A 9 3.08 13.40 -5.55
C VAL A 9 2.32 12.08 -5.46
N ASP A 10 2.68 11.14 -6.32
CA ASP A 10 2.06 9.83 -6.38
C ASP A 10 2.53 9.12 -5.12
N HIS A 11 1.62 8.80 -4.21
CA HIS A 11 1.94 8.07 -3.01
C HIS A 11 2.05 6.58 -3.36
N ALA A 12 3.02 6.24 -4.21
CA ALA A 12 3.26 4.89 -4.69
C ALA A 12 4.19 4.12 -3.74
N ALA A 13 4.08 2.79 -3.78
CA ALA A 13 4.95 1.89 -3.03
C ALA A 13 6.33 1.79 -3.71
N VAL A 14 7.38 2.10 -2.97
CA VAL A 14 8.78 1.89 -3.37
C VAL A 14 9.25 0.58 -2.75
N ARG A 15 9.55 -0.40 -3.60
CA ARG A 15 10.05 -1.73 -3.20
C ARG A 15 11.59 -1.74 -3.25
N PRO A 16 12.27 -2.57 -2.43
CA PRO A 16 11.71 -3.60 -1.54
C PRO A 16 11.33 -3.09 -0.14
N ASP A 17 11.68 -1.87 0.24
CA ASP A 17 11.47 -1.37 1.61
C ASP A 17 10.00 -1.01 1.93
N TRP A 18 9.15 -1.01 0.90
CA TRP A 18 7.75 -0.56 0.96
C TRP A 18 7.64 0.86 1.51
N THR A 19 8.50 1.78 1.09
CA THR A 19 8.42 3.19 1.48
C THR A 19 7.52 3.98 0.52
N CYS A 20 7.04 5.15 0.93
CA CYS A 20 6.27 6.03 0.06
C CYS A 20 7.21 6.79 -0.88
N SER A 21 6.86 6.92 -2.16
CA SER A 21 7.61 7.83 -3.06
C SER A 21 7.50 9.32 -2.67
N CYS A 22 6.57 9.66 -1.77
CA CYS A 22 6.40 10.99 -1.20
C CYS A 22 7.38 11.34 -0.06
N GLY A 23 8.12 10.36 0.48
CA GLY A 23 9.09 10.55 1.58
C GLY A 23 9.36 9.24 2.36
N ASP A 24 10.23 9.26 3.36
CA ASP A 24 10.67 8.08 4.16
C ASP A 24 9.60 7.46 5.10
N GLN A 25 8.31 7.66 4.81
CA GLN A 25 7.23 7.03 5.54
C GLN A 25 6.91 5.64 4.97
N ARG A 26 6.53 4.72 5.85
CA ARG A 26 6.09 3.37 5.47
C ARG A 26 4.84 3.46 4.58
N TRP A 27 4.91 2.92 3.38
CA TRP A 27 3.75 2.77 2.51
C TRP A 27 2.87 1.61 2.99
N PRO A 28 1.53 1.74 3.02
CA PRO A 28 0.75 2.92 2.66
C PRO A 28 0.82 4.00 3.75
N CYS A 29 1.27 5.20 3.38
CA CYS A 29 1.28 6.36 4.28
C CYS A 29 -0.15 6.92 4.48
N PRO A 30 -0.42 7.78 5.47
CA PRO A 30 -1.76 8.30 5.75
C PRO A 30 -2.47 8.91 4.52
N ASP A 31 -1.74 9.69 3.73
CA ASP A 31 -2.27 10.30 2.51
C ASP A 31 -2.55 9.26 1.41
N ALA A 32 -1.68 8.25 1.25
CA ALA A 32 -1.92 7.12 0.35
C ALA A 32 -3.20 6.38 0.71
N ARG A 33 -3.40 6.08 2.02
CA ARG A 33 -4.59 5.40 2.52
C ARG A 33 -5.84 6.22 2.20
N MET A 34 -5.81 7.52 2.48
CA MET A 34 -6.93 8.41 2.17
C MET A 34 -7.24 8.46 0.68
N LEU A 35 -6.22 8.59 -0.18
CA LEU A 35 -6.40 8.60 -1.63
C LEU A 35 -7.02 7.29 -2.10
N LEU A 36 -6.44 6.15 -1.69
CA LEU A 36 -6.92 4.82 -2.05
C LEU A 36 -8.38 4.59 -1.62
N LEU A 37 -8.75 5.00 -0.39
CA LEU A 37 -10.12 4.90 0.12
C LEU A 37 -11.12 5.77 -0.65
N ARG A 38 -10.66 6.89 -1.25
CA ARG A 38 -11.52 7.82 -2.01
C ARG A 38 -11.64 7.45 -3.48
N THR A 39 -10.60 6.89 -4.08
CA THR A 39 -10.54 6.65 -5.53
C THR A 39 -10.80 5.20 -5.92
N THR A 40 -10.81 4.29 -4.94
CA THR A 40 -10.93 2.85 -5.20
C THR A 40 -12.16 2.30 -4.51
N ASP A 41 -12.91 1.45 -5.22
CA ASP A 41 -13.98 0.66 -4.64
C ASP A 41 -13.47 -0.17 -3.44
N PRO A 42 -14.21 -0.25 -2.31
CA PRO A 42 -13.77 -0.95 -1.11
C PRO A 42 -13.39 -2.42 -1.33
N CYS A 43 -14.15 -3.16 -2.14
CA CYS A 43 -13.87 -4.57 -2.40
C CYS A 43 -12.60 -4.75 -3.25
N ARG A 44 -12.43 -3.89 -4.27
CA ARG A 44 -11.20 -3.84 -5.06
C ARG A 44 -9.99 -3.46 -4.21
N LEU A 45 -10.16 -2.51 -3.30
CA LEU A 45 -9.11 -2.06 -2.40
C LEU A 45 -8.70 -3.17 -1.42
N SER A 46 -9.65 -3.85 -0.80
CA SER A 46 -9.39 -4.96 0.12
C SER A 46 -8.62 -6.10 -0.59
N THR A 47 -9.06 -6.47 -1.80
CA THR A 47 -8.36 -7.47 -2.62
C THR A 47 -6.92 -7.04 -2.92
N ARG A 48 -6.74 -5.80 -3.39
CA ARG A 48 -5.42 -5.27 -3.74
C ARG A 48 -4.50 -5.12 -2.51
N ALA A 49 -5.06 -4.80 -1.35
CA ALA A 49 -4.34 -4.75 -0.09
C ALA A 49 -3.87 -6.12 0.38
N GLY A 50 -4.65 -7.18 0.15
CA GLY A 50 -4.22 -8.56 0.35
C GLY A 50 -3.02 -8.94 -0.54
N ASP A 51 -3.04 -8.55 -1.81
CA ASP A 51 -1.90 -8.74 -2.71
C ASP A 51 -0.65 -8.01 -2.22
N TRP A 52 -0.78 -6.73 -1.83
CA TRP A 52 0.33 -5.95 -1.29
C TRP A 52 0.89 -6.56 0.01
N MET A 53 0.03 -7.03 0.91
CA MET A 53 0.47 -7.71 2.13
C MET A 53 1.30 -8.97 1.80
N ARG A 54 0.86 -9.76 0.82
CA ARG A 54 1.57 -10.98 0.38
C ARG A 54 2.89 -10.66 -0.33
N GLU A 55 2.94 -9.61 -1.13
CA GLU A 55 4.17 -9.13 -1.76
C GLU A 55 5.14 -8.58 -0.70
N ALA A 56 4.65 -7.80 0.26
CA ALA A 56 5.43 -7.24 1.36
C ALA A 56 5.98 -8.30 2.30
N ALA A 57 5.25 -9.39 2.55
CA ALA A 57 5.74 -10.54 3.30
C ALA A 57 6.96 -11.21 2.64
N ARG A 58 7.14 -11.07 1.31
CA ARG A 58 8.31 -11.61 0.60
C ARG A 58 9.51 -10.68 0.68
N ASP A 59 9.27 -9.37 0.67
CA ASP A 59 10.33 -8.37 0.67
C ASP A 59 10.81 -8.03 2.09
N LEU A 60 9.90 -8.05 3.07
CA LEU A 60 10.15 -7.70 4.47
C LEU A 60 10.14 -8.96 5.33
N SER A 61 11.24 -9.73 5.25
CA SER A 61 11.37 -11.03 5.96
C SER A 61 11.25 -10.93 7.49
N ASP A 62 11.57 -9.76 8.04
CA ASP A 62 11.68 -9.55 9.49
C ASP A 62 10.39 -9.01 10.11
N VAL A 63 9.34 -8.76 9.31
CA VAL A 63 8.06 -8.21 9.76
C VAL A 63 7.06 -9.32 9.98
N THR A 64 6.36 -9.30 11.11
CA THR A 64 5.39 -10.34 11.45
C THR A 64 4.12 -10.24 10.60
N PRO A 65 3.38 -11.36 10.38
CA PRO A 65 2.10 -11.32 9.68
C PRO A 65 1.08 -10.37 10.31
N ALA A 66 1.09 -10.22 11.64
CA ALA A 66 0.21 -9.29 12.35
C ALA A 66 0.54 -7.83 12.01
N GLU A 67 1.82 -7.46 11.97
CA GLU A 67 2.25 -6.11 11.57
C GLU A 67 1.91 -5.81 10.10
N LEU A 68 2.05 -6.80 9.22
CA LEU A 68 1.64 -6.66 7.82
C LEU A 68 0.12 -6.49 7.69
N PHE A 69 -0.67 -7.22 8.48
CA PHE A 69 -2.12 -7.06 8.51
C PHE A 69 -2.51 -5.65 8.95
N GLU A 70 -1.94 -5.17 10.07
CA GLU A 70 -2.18 -3.80 10.57
C GLU A 70 -1.73 -2.71 9.57
N ARG A 71 -0.69 -2.99 8.79
CA ARG A 71 -0.16 -2.03 7.83
C ARG A 71 -1.00 -1.93 6.56
N PHE A 72 -1.42 -3.07 6.01
CA PHE A 72 -2.05 -3.14 4.68
C PHE A 72 -3.56 -3.31 4.72
N LEU A 73 -4.10 -4.07 5.69
CA LEU A 73 -5.51 -4.49 5.69
C LEU A 73 -6.38 -3.85 6.77
N SER A 74 -5.85 -3.54 7.97
CA SER A 74 -6.70 -3.12 9.11
C SER A 74 -7.48 -1.81 8.91
N TRP A 75 -7.07 -0.99 7.94
CA TRP A 75 -7.74 0.25 7.55
C TRP A 75 -8.62 0.11 6.30
N THR A 76 -8.55 -1.03 5.60
CA THR A 76 -9.47 -1.32 4.50
C THR A 76 -10.82 -1.71 5.07
N ARG A 77 -11.89 -1.28 4.39
CA ARG A 77 -13.25 -1.71 4.77
C ARG A 77 -13.44 -3.13 4.30
N ASP A 78 -14.11 -3.94 5.12
CA ASP A 78 -14.58 -5.24 4.68
C ASP A 78 -15.51 -5.07 3.46
N CYS A 79 -15.44 -6.02 2.54
CA CYS A 79 -16.38 -6.09 1.43
C CYS A 79 -17.65 -6.80 1.94
N GLY A 80 -18.38 -6.16 2.86
CA GLY A 80 -19.51 -6.79 3.57
C GLY A 80 -20.05 -5.95 4.72
#